data_AF-A0A3B9GEH4-F1
#
_entry.id   AF-A0A3B9GEH4-F1
#
_cell.length_a   1.000
_cell.length_b   1.000
_cell.length_c   1.000
_cell.angle_alpha   90.00
_cell.angle_beta   90.00
_cell.angle_gamma   90.00
#
_symmetry.space_group_name_H-M   'P 1'
#
loop_
_entity.id
_entity.type
_entity.pdbx_description
1 polymer ?
#
loop_
_entity_poly.entity_id
_entity_poly.type
_entity_poly.pdbx_seq_one_letter_code
_entity_poly.pdbx_strand_id
1 'polypeptide(L)'
;MQKLKEFVTDFGLPRIIIFFFLIGLFVAAPFVGVRIDTSISDVLNRFGQNAILVLALVPMVQSGCGLNFGLPVGIIAGLLGGTLAMQLGLSGWLGFAGALAISMPFAILMGWLYGQLLNRVKGDEMTIAMYVGFSMVTFFSILWLLLPYSNPTMVWGYAGQGLRTTITLDNYWGQILNNFLSVRIGESFFIPTGMILFVLLCALIVYLFFRSKTGTVMTAVGSNPDFARAGGVSVDKMRTI
;
A
#
# COMPACT_ATOMS: atom_id res chain seq x y z
N MET A 1 40.77 -3.20 -5.90
CA MET A 1 40.04 -4.41 -5.47
C MET A 1 39.41 -4.28 -4.09
N GLN A 2 40.08 -3.64 -3.11
CA GLN A 2 39.55 -3.46 -1.74
C GLN A 2 38.27 -2.60 -1.70
N LYS A 3 38.25 -1.47 -2.40
CA LYS A 3 37.04 -0.61 -2.56
C LYS A 3 35.85 -1.32 -3.22
N LEU A 4 36.11 -2.25 -4.14
CA LEU A 4 35.04 -3.01 -4.81
C LEU A 4 34.47 -4.07 -3.87
N LYS A 5 35.33 -4.72 -3.07
CA LYS A 5 34.89 -5.64 -2.01
C LYS A 5 34.08 -4.92 -0.94
N GLU A 6 34.56 -3.77 -0.44
CA GLU A 6 33.85 -2.94 0.54
C GLU A 6 32.48 -2.48 0.02
N PHE A 7 32.42 -1.98 -1.22
CA PHE A 7 31.16 -1.60 -1.85
C PHE A 7 30.21 -2.79 -2.00
N VAL A 8 30.71 -3.97 -2.38
CA VAL A 8 29.89 -5.20 -2.50
C VAL A 8 29.37 -5.69 -1.15
N THR A 9 30.15 -5.57 -0.07
CA THR A 9 29.70 -5.90 1.29
C THR A 9 28.66 -4.89 1.81
N ASP A 10 28.82 -3.59 1.55
CA ASP A 10 27.90 -2.55 2.03
C ASP A 10 26.59 -2.49 1.23
N PHE A 11 26.65 -2.67 -0.09
CA PHE A 11 25.46 -2.67 -0.95
C PHE A 11 24.66 -3.98 -0.83
N GLY A 12 25.31 -5.06 -0.43
CA GLY A 12 24.74 -6.40 -0.37
C GLY A 12 24.64 -7.05 -1.75
N LEU A 13 25.24 -8.23 -1.88
CA LEU A 13 25.24 -9.05 -3.10
C LEU A 13 23.84 -9.19 -3.75
N PRO A 14 22.73 -9.39 -3.00
CA PRO A 14 21.39 -9.52 -3.62
C PRO A 14 20.95 -8.27 -4.38
N ARG A 15 21.24 -7.07 -3.86
CA ARG A 15 20.83 -5.82 -4.53
C ARG A 15 21.60 -5.60 -5.82
N ILE A 16 22.87 -5.97 -5.83
CA ILE A 16 23.74 -5.90 -7.01
C ILE A 16 23.22 -6.85 -8.10
N ILE A 17 22.85 -8.08 -7.73
CA ILE A 17 22.25 -9.05 -8.65
C ILE A 17 20.96 -8.50 -9.25
N ILE A 18 20.05 -7.96 -8.42
CA ILE A 18 18.78 -7.36 -8.88
C ILE A 18 19.04 -6.18 -9.82
N PHE A 19 20.01 -5.34 -9.51
CA PHE A 19 20.37 -4.18 -10.33
C PHE A 19 20.88 -4.60 -11.72
N PHE A 20 21.82 -5.53 -11.80
CA PHE A 20 22.31 -6.04 -13.08
C PHE A 20 21.25 -6.81 -13.85
N PHE A 21 20.38 -7.56 -13.14
CA PHE A 21 19.24 -8.22 -13.75
C PHE A 21 18.27 -7.21 -14.39
N LEU A 22 17.97 -6.11 -13.70
CA LEU A 22 17.12 -5.03 -14.22
C LEU A 22 17.75 -4.38 -15.46
N ILE A 23 19.07 -4.11 -15.45
CA ILE A 23 19.78 -3.60 -16.62
C ILE A 23 19.67 -4.60 -17.79
N GLY A 24 19.89 -5.89 -17.53
CA GLY A 24 19.74 -6.94 -18.53
C GLY A 24 18.34 -6.96 -19.16
N LEU A 25 17.29 -6.77 -18.36
CA LEU A 25 15.91 -6.66 -18.86
C LEU A 25 15.71 -5.43 -19.75
N PHE A 26 16.28 -4.28 -19.40
CA PHE A 26 16.19 -3.08 -20.24
C PHE A 26 16.95 -3.22 -21.55
N VAL A 27 18.08 -3.93 -21.56
CA VAL A 27 18.82 -4.26 -22.79
C VAL A 27 18.04 -5.27 -23.64
N ALA A 28 17.36 -6.24 -23.02
CA ALA A 28 16.55 -7.24 -23.72
C ALA A 28 15.22 -6.68 -24.27
N ALA A 29 14.64 -5.67 -23.63
CA ALA A 29 13.31 -5.14 -23.96
C ALA A 29 13.12 -4.74 -25.44
N PRO A 30 14.05 -4.02 -26.10
CA PRO A 30 13.93 -3.69 -27.53
C PRO A 30 13.85 -4.90 -28.44
N PHE A 31 14.53 -6.00 -28.10
CA PHE A 31 14.54 -7.22 -28.91
C PHE A 31 13.18 -7.91 -28.96
N VAL A 32 12.30 -7.65 -27.99
CA VAL A 32 10.93 -8.18 -27.90
C VAL A 32 9.89 -7.14 -28.35
N GLY A 33 10.33 -6.00 -28.92
CA GLY A 33 9.44 -4.93 -29.36
C GLY A 33 8.88 -4.07 -28.23
N VAL A 34 9.43 -4.18 -27.01
CA VAL A 34 9.04 -3.34 -25.87
C VAL A 34 9.89 -2.08 -25.87
N ARG A 35 9.23 -0.92 -25.86
CA ARG A 35 9.94 0.37 -25.85
C ARG A 35 10.50 0.67 -24.46
N ILE A 36 11.73 1.18 -24.43
CA ILE A 36 12.43 1.48 -23.17
C ILE A 36 11.78 2.67 -22.45
N ASP A 37 11.31 3.67 -23.19
CA ASP A 37 10.66 4.87 -22.66
C ASP A 37 9.38 4.58 -21.88
N THR A 38 8.50 3.73 -22.43
CA THR A 38 7.29 3.27 -21.73
C THR A 38 7.65 2.41 -20.53
N SER A 39 8.66 1.54 -20.66
CA SER A 39 9.13 0.68 -19.58
C SER A 39 9.64 1.47 -18.37
N ILE A 40 10.38 2.57 -18.61
CA ILE A 40 10.83 3.45 -17.52
C ILE A 40 9.62 4.13 -16.84
N SER A 41 8.65 4.59 -17.63
CA SER A 41 7.42 5.21 -17.12
C SER A 41 6.63 4.23 -16.23
N ASP A 42 6.53 2.97 -16.64
CA ASP A 42 5.89 1.91 -15.87
C ASP A 42 6.64 1.57 -14.57
N VAL A 43 7.97 1.59 -14.60
CA VAL A 43 8.78 1.43 -13.38
C VAL A 43 8.52 2.57 -12.41
N LEU A 44 8.41 3.81 -12.87
CA LEU A 44 8.07 4.96 -12.00
C LEU A 44 6.66 4.84 -11.41
N ASN A 45 5.68 4.41 -12.19
CA ASN A 45 4.32 4.15 -11.71
C ASN A 45 4.32 3.06 -10.62
N ARG A 46 5.02 1.96 -10.85
CA ARG A 46 5.14 0.86 -9.87
C ARG A 46 5.89 1.31 -8.62
N PHE A 47 6.92 2.13 -8.78
CA PHE A 47 7.64 2.70 -7.64
C PHE A 47 6.71 3.53 -6.78
N GLY A 48 5.92 4.43 -7.35
CA GLY A 48 4.96 5.23 -6.59
C GLY A 48 3.93 4.38 -5.84
N GLN A 49 3.38 3.36 -6.48
CA GLN A 49 2.37 2.46 -5.87
C GLN A 49 2.97 1.73 -4.67
N ASN A 50 4.13 1.12 -4.88
CA ASN A 50 4.83 0.38 -3.83
C ASN A 50 5.34 1.29 -2.73
N ALA A 51 5.73 2.53 -3.03
CA ALA A 51 6.15 3.50 -2.02
C ALA A 51 5.02 3.82 -1.03
N ILE A 52 3.79 3.98 -1.50
CA ILE A 52 2.62 4.17 -0.62
C ILE A 52 2.43 2.95 0.29
N LEU A 53 2.52 1.74 -0.28
CA LEU A 53 2.40 0.50 0.50
C LEU A 53 3.49 0.40 1.56
N VAL A 54 4.74 0.74 1.22
CA VAL A 54 5.86 0.76 2.18
C VAL A 54 5.66 1.82 3.25
N LEU A 55 5.15 3.01 2.92
CA LEU A 55 4.88 4.06 3.91
C LEU A 55 3.81 3.63 4.93
N ALA A 56 2.79 2.89 4.49
CA ALA A 56 1.75 2.35 5.36
C ALA A 56 2.30 1.37 6.43
N LEU A 57 3.48 0.81 6.19
CA LEU A 57 4.13 -0.15 7.08
C LEU A 57 4.94 0.49 8.20
N VAL A 58 5.38 1.74 8.01
CA VAL A 58 6.28 2.43 8.95
C VAL A 58 5.68 2.55 10.36
N PRO A 59 4.41 2.98 10.56
CA PRO A 59 3.76 3.02 11.88
C PRO A 59 3.79 1.69 12.63
N MET A 60 3.54 0.60 11.92
CA MET A 60 3.49 -0.75 12.51
C MET A 60 4.85 -1.20 13.02
N VAL A 61 5.90 -0.99 12.22
CA VAL A 61 7.27 -1.34 12.61
C VAL A 61 7.72 -0.46 13.78
N GLN A 62 7.41 0.83 13.76
CA GLN A 62 7.81 1.78 14.80
C GLN A 62 7.09 1.57 16.14
N SER A 63 5.88 1.01 16.14
CA SER A 63 5.18 0.62 17.37
C SER A 63 5.65 -0.74 17.95
N GLY A 64 6.64 -1.37 17.32
CA GLY A 64 7.21 -2.65 17.72
C GLY A 64 6.30 -3.83 17.42
N CYS A 65 5.37 -3.69 16.47
CA CYS A 65 4.55 -4.81 15.99
C CYS A 65 5.33 -5.67 14.97
N GLY A 66 4.91 -6.92 14.80
CA GLY A 66 5.46 -7.81 13.76
C GLY A 66 5.43 -7.20 12.35
N LEU A 67 6.35 -7.66 11.48
CA LEU A 67 6.58 -7.08 10.16
C LEU A 67 5.38 -7.27 9.21
N ASN A 68 4.71 -6.19 8.83
CA ASN A 68 3.89 -6.02 7.61
C ASN A 68 2.67 -6.93 7.33
N PHE A 69 1.97 -7.39 8.35
CA PHE A 69 0.78 -8.23 8.13
C PHE A 69 -0.58 -7.51 8.27
N GLY A 70 -0.59 -6.21 8.55
CA GLY A 70 -1.82 -5.41 8.42
C GLY A 70 -2.07 -4.88 7.01
N LEU A 71 -1.09 -4.98 6.10
CA LEU A 71 -1.22 -4.51 4.72
C LEU A 71 -2.41 -5.17 3.98
N PRO A 72 -2.62 -6.50 4.04
CA PRO A 72 -3.78 -7.13 3.39
C PRO A 72 -5.12 -6.60 3.92
N VAL A 73 -5.22 -6.38 5.24
CA VAL A 73 -6.41 -5.83 5.89
C VAL A 73 -6.70 -4.41 5.38
N GLY A 74 -5.66 -3.57 5.32
CA GLY A 74 -5.77 -2.20 4.79
C GLY A 74 -6.13 -2.16 3.30
N ILE A 75 -5.52 -3.03 2.49
CA ILE A 75 -5.83 -3.15 1.05
C ILE A 75 -7.29 -3.55 0.86
N ILE A 76 -7.79 -4.53 1.62
CA ILE A 76 -9.19 -4.98 1.55
C ILE A 76 -10.16 -3.86 1.93
N ALA A 77 -9.86 -3.10 2.99
CA ALA A 77 -10.67 -1.94 3.36
C ALA A 77 -10.72 -0.89 2.24
N GLY A 78 -9.58 -0.62 1.60
CA GLY A 78 -9.49 0.26 0.43
C GLY A 78 -10.25 -0.26 -0.80
N LEU A 79 -10.18 -1.56 -1.08
CA LEU A 79 -10.91 -2.20 -2.18
C LEU A 79 -12.43 -2.19 -1.93
N LEU A 80 -12.87 -2.40 -0.69
CA LEU A 80 -14.27 -2.30 -0.31
C LEU A 80 -14.79 -0.88 -0.53
N GLY A 81 -14.07 0.14 -0.05
CA GLY A 81 -14.47 1.53 -0.27
C GLY A 81 -14.41 1.95 -1.74
N GLY A 82 -13.43 1.46 -2.49
CA GLY A 82 -13.32 1.67 -3.93
C GLY A 82 -14.50 1.08 -4.71
N THR A 83 -14.84 -0.19 -4.47
CA THR A 83 -15.96 -0.85 -5.16
C THR A 83 -17.31 -0.21 -4.79
N LEU A 84 -17.49 0.27 -3.55
CA LEU A 84 -18.67 1.03 -3.15
C LEU A 84 -18.72 2.42 -3.83
N ALA A 85 -17.60 3.13 -3.95
CA ALA A 85 -17.55 4.39 -4.69
C ALA A 85 -17.88 4.21 -6.18
N MET A 86 -17.43 3.10 -6.78
CA MET A 86 -17.79 2.72 -8.15
C MET A 86 -19.28 2.34 -8.27
N GLN A 87 -19.84 1.67 -7.26
CA GLN A 87 -21.26 1.33 -7.19
C GLN A 87 -22.13 2.59 -7.16
N LEU A 88 -21.67 3.63 -6.46
CA LEU A 88 -22.32 4.95 -6.42
C LEU A 88 -22.10 5.79 -7.70
N GLY A 89 -21.29 5.31 -8.64
CA GLY A 89 -21.03 6.01 -9.90
C GLY A 89 -20.14 7.26 -9.77
N LEU A 90 -19.36 7.38 -8.70
CA LEU A 90 -18.51 8.55 -8.48
C LEU A 90 -17.32 8.52 -9.45
N SER A 91 -17.07 9.61 -10.18
CA SER A 91 -16.02 9.70 -11.20
C SER A 91 -15.11 10.92 -11.02
N GLY A 92 -13.96 10.92 -11.70
CA GLY A 92 -12.96 11.98 -11.63
C GLY A 92 -12.36 12.17 -10.23
N TRP A 93 -12.01 13.41 -9.91
CA TRP A 93 -11.41 13.77 -8.60
C TRP A 93 -12.37 13.57 -7.44
N LEU A 94 -13.67 13.77 -7.66
CA LEU A 94 -14.71 13.47 -6.67
C LEU A 94 -14.84 11.97 -6.44
N GLY A 95 -14.69 11.16 -7.50
CA GLY A 95 -14.59 9.70 -7.41
C GLY A 95 -13.41 9.25 -6.56
N PHE A 96 -12.22 9.79 -6.82
CA PHE A 96 -11.02 9.48 -6.04
C PHE A 96 -11.16 9.87 -4.56
N ALA A 97 -11.57 11.11 -4.27
CA ALA A 97 -11.76 11.59 -2.90
C ALA A 97 -12.90 10.84 -2.19
N GLY A 98 -13.98 10.53 -2.91
CA GLY A 98 -15.10 9.72 -2.41
C GLY A 98 -14.68 8.29 -2.07
N ALA A 99 -13.87 7.65 -2.91
CA ALA A 99 -13.31 6.34 -2.63
C ALA A 99 -12.43 6.34 -1.37
N LEU A 100 -11.57 7.35 -1.19
CA LEU A 100 -10.80 7.51 0.05
C LEU A 100 -11.70 7.72 1.27
N ALA A 101 -12.71 8.59 1.15
CA ALA A 101 -13.64 8.89 2.24
C ALA A 101 -14.47 7.68 2.67
N ILE A 102 -14.97 6.89 1.71
CA ILE A 102 -15.74 5.68 2.00
C ILE A 102 -14.83 4.58 2.55
N SER A 103 -13.55 4.53 2.13
CA SER A 103 -12.59 3.54 2.65
C SER A 103 -12.20 3.80 4.11
N MET A 104 -12.15 5.06 4.56
CA MET A 104 -11.73 5.44 5.92
C MET A 104 -12.49 4.73 7.05
N PRO A 105 -13.84 4.71 7.12
CA PRO A 105 -14.55 4.04 8.20
C PRO A 105 -14.25 2.54 8.28
N PHE A 106 -14.15 1.85 7.13
CA PHE A 106 -13.79 0.44 7.10
C PHE A 106 -12.34 0.23 7.53
N ALA A 107 -11.41 1.08 7.08
CA ALA A 107 -10.01 1.00 7.46
C ALA A 107 -9.80 1.23 8.96
N ILE A 108 -10.49 2.22 9.56
CA ILE A 108 -10.44 2.49 11.00
C ILE A 108 -11.01 1.30 11.78
N LEU A 109 -12.19 0.79 11.38
CA LEU A 109 -12.83 -0.32 12.07
C LEU A 109 -11.98 -1.60 12.00
N MET A 110 -11.56 -2.01 10.81
CA MET A 110 -10.74 -3.21 10.63
C MET A 110 -9.36 -3.03 11.25
N GLY A 111 -8.75 -1.86 11.12
CA GLY A 111 -7.46 -1.54 11.74
C GLY A 111 -7.51 -1.61 13.26
N TRP A 112 -8.57 -1.09 13.87
CA TRP A 112 -8.77 -1.16 15.32
C TRP A 112 -8.99 -2.59 15.81
N LEU A 113 -9.87 -3.37 15.15
CA LEU A 113 -10.09 -4.78 15.47
C LEU A 113 -8.80 -5.59 15.35
N TYR A 114 -8.04 -5.32 14.29
CA TYR A 114 -6.76 -5.98 14.02
C TYR A 114 -5.69 -5.59 15.05
N GLY A 115 -5.59 -4.31 15.42
CA GLY A 115 -4.67 -3.84 16.48
C GLY A 115 -4.97 -4.48 17.83
N GLN A 116 -6.26 -4.63 18.16
CA GLN A 116 -6.67 -5.37 19.37
C GLN A 116 -6.32 -6.85 19.34
N LEU A 117 -6.42 -7.50 18.18
CA LEU A 117 -6.02 -8.88 18.02
C LEU A 117 -4.51 -9.02 18.26
N LEU A 118 -3.70 -8.18 17.62
CA LEU A 118 -2.25 -8.17 17.78
C LEU A 118 -1.82 -7.97 19.23
N ASN A 119 -2.46 -7.04 19.95
CA ASN A 119 -2.16 -6.83 21.36
C ASN A 119 -2.42 -8.05 22.26
N ARG A 120 -3.33 -8.95 21.87
CA ARG A 120 -3.59 -10.20 22.60
C ARG A 120 -2.57 -11.30 22.31
N VAL A 121 -1.82 -11.19 21.21
CA VAL A 121 -0.95 -12.26 20.70
C VAL A 121 0.50 -11.82 20.57
N LYS A 122 0.92 -10.90 21.44
CA LYS A 122 2.30 -10.37 21.50
C LYS A 122 3.31 -11.51 21.62
N GLY A 123 4.32 -11.48 20.75
CA GLY A 123 5.33 -12.54 20.64
C GLY A 123 5.10 -13.45 19.44
N ASP A 124 3.85 -13.82 19.16
CA ASP A 124 3.47 -14.71 18.04
C ASP A 124 2.72 -13.96 16.92
N GLU A 125 2.81 -12.63 16.93
CA GLU A 125 2.09 -11.73 16.05
C GLU A 125 2.31 -12.04 14.58
N MET A 126 3.54 -12.41 14.21
CA MET A 126 3.92 -12.68 12.83
C MET A 126 3.08 -13.81 12.21
N THR A 127 2.96 -14.92 12.93
CA THR A 127 2.25 -16.11 12.47
C THR A 127 0.75 -15.86 12.39
N ILE A 128 0.18 -15.29 13.46
CA ILE A 128 -1.27 -15.05 13.54
C ILE A 128 -1.70 -14.03 12.50
N ALA A 129 -0.90 -13.00 12.31
CA ALA A 129 -1.20 -11.98 11.33
C ALA A 129 -1.14 -12.47 9.88
N MET A 130 -0.23 -13.41 9.57
CA MET A 130 -0.23 -14.10 8.27
C MET A 130 -1.55 -14.85 8.03
N TYR A 131 -2.01 -15.64 9.01
CA TYR A 131 -3.28 -16.35 8.92
C TYR A 131 -4.47 -15.40 8.79
N VAL A 132 -4.48 -14.29 9.53
CA VAL A 132 -5.52 -13.26 9.42
C VAL A 132 -5.53 -12.67 8.01
N GLY A 133 -4.36 -12.33 7.46
CA GLY A 133 -4.25 -11.81 6.09
C GLY A 133 -4.87 -12.75 5.06
N PHE A 134 -4.49 -14.04 5.06
CA PHE A 134 -5.05 -15.03 4.13
C PHE A 134 -6.56 -15.25 4.34
N SER A 135 -6.99 -15.30 5.60
CA SER A 135 -8.39 -15.48 5.96
C SER A 135 -9.24 -14.30 5.49
N MET A 136 -8.76 -13.07 5.67
CA MET A 136 -9.44 -11.86 5.22
C MET A 136 -9.58 -11.81 3.71
N VAL A 137 -8.52 -12.14 2.96
CA VAL A 137 -8.57 -12.21 1.48
C VAL A 137 -9.61 -13.24 1.03
N THR A 138 -9.62 -14.41 1.65
CA THR A 138 -10.56 -15.50 1.30
C THR A 138 -11.99 -15.11 1.65
N PHE A 139 -12.21 -14.55 2.84
CA PHE A 139 -13.51 -14.08 3.29
C PHE A 139 -14.09 -13.01 2.37
N PHE A 140 -13.28 -12.01 1.99
CA PHE A 140 -13.73 -10.95 1.09
C PHE A 140 -13.96 -11.41 -0.35
N SER A 141 -13.21 -12.42 -0.80
CA SER A 141 -13.45 -13.04 -2.12
C SER A 141 -14.83 -13.69 -2.20
N ILE A 142 -15.29 -14.31 -1.11
CA ILE A 142 -16.66 -14.83 -0.99
C ILE A 142 -17.66 -13.68 -0.84
N LEU A 143 -17.35 -12.69 0.01
CA LEU A 143 -18.23 -11.57 0.29
C LEU A 143 -18.56 -10.74 -0.97
N TRP A 144 -17.59 -10.49 -1.85
CA TRP A 144 -17.80 -9.77 -3.11
C TRP A 144 -18.69 -10.53 -4.11
N LEU A 145 -18.88 -11.83 -3.94
CA LEU A 145 -19.86 -12.60 -4.72
C LEU A 145 -21.29 -12.44 -4.16
N LEU A 146 -21.41 -12.25 -2.84
CA LEU A 146 -22.70 -12.16 -2.13
C LEU A 146 -23.24 -10.73 -2.05
N LEU A 147 -22.37 -9.73 -2.03
CA LEU A 147 -22.76 -8.33 -1.92
C LEU A 147 -23.60 -7.90 -3.13
N PRO A 148 -24.69 -7.14 -2.91
CA PRO A 148 -25.65 -6.77 -3.96
C PRO A 148 -25.13 -5.61 -4.80
N TYR A 149 -24.07 -5.85 -5.57
CA TYR A 149 -23.61 -4.91 -6.58
C TYR A 149 -24.53 -4.95 -7.80
N SER A 150 -24.94 -3.77 -8.28
CA SER A 150 -25.81 -3.65 -9.46
C SER A 150 -25.13 -2.97 -10.64
N ASN A 151 -23.90 -2.46 -10.47
CA ASN A 151 -23.19 -1.78 -11.54
C ASN A 151 -22.74 -2.78 -12.64
N PRO A 152 -23.22 -2.64 -13.90
CA PRO A 152 -22.92 -3.59 -14.97
C PRO A 152 -21.44 -3.68 -15.35
N THR A 153 -20.64 -2.65 -15.03
CA THR A 153 -19.18 -2.65 -15.28
C THR A 153 -18.43 -3.55 -14.30
N MET A 154 -19.00 -3.78 -13.11
CA MET A 154 -18.37 -4.55 -12.03
C MET A 154 -18.87 -5.98 -11.92
N VAL A 155 -20.08 -6.26 -12.41
CA VAL A 155 -20.78 -7.53 -12.22
C VAL A 155 -20.60 -8.46 -13.42
N TRP A 156 -20.62 -9.77 -13.21
CA TRP A 156 -20.58 -10.76 -14.29
C TRP A 156 -21.77 -10.60 -15.23
N GLY A 157 -21.48 -10.38 -16.52
CA GLY A 157 -22.52 -10.08 -17.53
C GLY A 157 -23.53 -11.20 -17.76
N TYR A 158 -23.17 -12.46 -17.52
CA TYR A 158 -24.07 -13.61 -17.71
C TYR A 158 -24.99 -13.87 -16.51
N ALA A 159 -24.54 -13.59 -15.29
CA ALA A 159 -25.29 -13.91 -14.06
C ALA A 159 -25.95 -12.69 -13.41
N GLY A 160 -25.52 -11.47 -13.76
CA GLY A 160 -26.03 -10.23 -13.16
C GLY A 160 -25.79 -10.12 -11.65
N GLN A 161 -24.95 -11.01 -11.09
CA GLN A 161 -24.61 -11.07 -9.66
C GLN A 161 -23.13 -11.41 -9.49
N GLY A 162 -22.55 -10.93 -8.38
CA GLY A 162 -21.15 -11.14 -8.02
C GLY A 162 -20.15 -10.28 -8.80
N LEU A 163 -19.12 -9.81 -8.09
CA LEU A 163 -18.05 -9.00 -8.67
C LEU A 163 -17.16 -9.81 -9.63
N ARG A 164 -16.67 -9.14 -10.67
CA ARG A 164 -15.60 -9.65 -11.53
C ARG A 164 -14.28 -9.68 -10.77
N THR A 165 -13.38 -10.59 -11.17
CA THR A 165 -12.01 -10.67 -10.63
C THR A 165 -11.14 -9.49 -11.05
N THR A 166 -11.46 -8.86 -12.18
CA THR A 166 -10.77 -7.67 -12.70
C THR A 166 -11.79 -6.61 -13.06
N ILE A 167 -11.60 -5.41 -12.51
CA ILE A 167 -12.46 -4.25 -12.72
C ILE A 167 -11.56 -3.10 -13.17
N THR A 168 -11.93 -2.47 -14.28
CA THR A 168 -11.18 -1.33 -14.82
C THR A 168 -11.72 -0.03 -14.22
N LEU A 169 -10.80 0.90 -13.93
CA LEU A 169 -11.12 2.21 -13.35
C LEU A 169 -11.19 3.33 -14.40
N ASP A 170 -11.07 3.01 -15.69
CA ASP A 170 -10.88 3.98 -16.78
C ASP A 170 -11.99 5.04 -16.85
N ASN A 171 -13.24 4.65 -16.62
CA ASN A 171 -14.40 5.56 -16.61
C ASN A 171 -14.66 6.23 -15.24
N TYR A 172 -13.79 5.98 -14.25
CA TYR A 172 -13.95 6.43 -12.87
C TYR A 172 -12.82 7.39 -12.50
N TRP A 173 -11.79 6.92 -11.81
CA TRP A 173 -10.62 7.71 -11.39
C TRP A 173 -9.29 7.02 -11.73
N GLY A 174 -9.29 6.13 -12.73
CA GLY A 174 -8.09 5.45 -13.22
C GLY A 174 -7.01 6.45 -13.61
N GLN A 175 -5.76 6.19 -13.20
CA GLN A 175 -4.58 7.00 -13.52
C GLN A 175 -4.68 8.48 -13.10
N ILE A 176 -5.61 8.86 -12.20
CA ILE A 176 -5.85 10.27 -11.88
C ILE A 176 -4.62 10.94 -11.25
N LEU A 177 -3.93 10.25 -10.34
CA LEU A 177 -2.70 10.72 -9.71
C LEU A 177 -1.53 10.74 -10.69
N ASN A 178 -1.46 9.72 -11.55
CA ASN A 178 -0.40 9.58 -12.54
C ASN A 178 -0.46 10.72 -13.54
N ASN A 179 -1.66 11.01 -14.07
CA ASN A 179 -1.90 12.07 -15.06
C ASN A 179 -1.81 13.48 -14.47
N PHE A 180 -2.04 13.65 -13.17
CA PHE A 180 -1.97 14.94 -12.50
C PHE A 180 -0.56 15.54 -12.57
N LEU A 181 -0.44 16.77 -13.07
CA LEU A 181 0.82 17.50 -13.27
C LEU A 181 1.89 16.76 -14.09
N SER A 182 1.50 15.69 -14.80
CA SER A 182 2.44 14.81 -15.48
C SER A 182 3.35 15.53 -16.47
N VAL A 183 4.64 15.23 -16.41
CA VAL A 183 5.62 15.77 -17.35
C VAL A 183 5.81 14.76 -18.46
N ARG A 184 5.39 15.15 -19.67
CA ARG A 184 5.56 14.36 -20.90
C ARG A 184 6.78 14.90 -21.64
N ILE A 185 7.77 14.05 -21.90
CA ILE A 185 8.96 14.40 -22.67
C ILE A 185 8.93 13.56 -23.95
N GLY A 186 8.61 14.18 -25.09
CA GLY A 186 8.38 13.46 -26.35
C GLY A 186 7.04 12.73 -26.41
N GLU A 187 6.89 11.79 -27.34
CA GLU A 187 5.60 11.14 -27.62
C GLU A 187 5.22 10.01 -26.65
N SER A 188 6.17 9.46 -25.89
CA SER A 188 5.92 8.20 -25.15
C SER A 188 6.61 8.06 -23.80
N PHE A 189 7.42 9.05 -23.39
CA PHE A 189 7.97 9.10 -22.04
C PHE A 189 7.11 9.99 -21.14
N PHE A 190 6.72 9.43 -20.00
CA PHE A 190 5.80 10.07 -19.08
C PHE A 190 6.31 9.92 -17.64
N ILE A 191 6.48 11.06 -16.95
CA ILE A 191 6.80 11.07 -15.53
C ILE A 191 5.51 11.31 -14.74
N PRO A 192 5.09 10.36 -13.88
CA PRO A 192 3.91 10.49 -13.02
C PRO A 192 4.21 11.41 -11.83
N THR A 193 4.49 12.68 -12.09
CA THR A 193 4.86 13.68 -11.06
C THR A 193 3.77 13.86 -10.00
N GLY A 194 2.49 13.83 -10.37
CA GLY A 194 1.39 13.92 -9.41
C GLY A 194 1.36 12.76 -8.42
N MET A 195 1.69 11.55 -8.88
CA MET A 195 1.83 10.39 -8.03
C MET A 195 3.03 10.51 -7.09
N ILE A 196 4.17 10.97 -7.58
CA ILE A 196 5.38 11.20 -6.77
C ILE A 196 5.10 12.27 -5.71
N LEU A 197 4.41 13.35 -6.07
CA LEU A 197 4.01 14.40 -5.14
C LEU A 197 3.07 13.87 -4.06
N PHE A 198 2.12 13.01 -4.43
CA PHE A 198 1.23 12.35 -3.47
C PHE A 198 2.00 11.46 -2.50
N VAL A 199 2.95 10.66 -2.98
CA VAL A 199 3.86 9.87 -2.13
C VAL A 199 4.64 10.78 -1.18
N LEU A 200 5.18 11.89 -1.68
CA LEU A 200 5.93 12.86 -0.89
C LEU A 200 5.06 13.48 0.21
N LEU A 201 3.81 13.80 -0.12
CA LEU A 201 2.82 14.30 0.84
C LEU A 201 2.50 13.25 1.92
N CYS A 202 2.27 11.99 1.54
CA CYS A 202 2.08 10.90 2.51
C CYS A 202 3.32 10.70 3.38
N ALA A 203 4.52 10.74 2.80
CA ALA A 203 5.77 10.63 3.54
C ALA A 203 5.95 11.79 4.52
N LEU A 204 5.59 13.02 4.12
CA LEU A 204 5.62 14.19 4.98
C LEU A 204 4.63 14.07 6.15
N ILE A 205 3.41 13.55 5.90
CA ILE A 205 2.44 13.28 6.97
C ILE A 205 3.00 12.28 7.97
N VAL A 206 3.54 11.15 7.50
CA VAL A 206 4.15 10.11 8.36
C VAL A 206 5.33 10.69 9.14
N TYR A 207 6.19 11.48 8.48
CA TYR A 207 7.32 12.14 9.12
C TYR A 207 6.90 13.12 10.21
N LEU A 208 5.89 13.97 9.95
CA LEU A 208 5.35 14.90 10.94
C LEU A 208 4.68 14.15 12.09
N PHE A 209 3.99 13.05 11.82
CA PHE A 209 3.38 12.19 12.84
C PHE A 209 4.44 11.66 13.81
N PHE A 210 5.58 11.16 13.32
CA PHE A 210 6.65 10.67 14.19
C PHE A 210 7.36 11.77 15.00
N ARG A 211 7.36 13.02 14.51
CA ARG A 211 7.82 14.18 15.29
C ARG A 211 6.80 14.70 16.30
N SER A 212 5.56 14.24 16.25
CA SER A 212 4.56 14.58 17.26
C SER A 212 4.86 13.89 18.59
N LYS A 213 4.23 14.38 19.68
CA LYS A 213 4.32 13.75 21.00
C LYS A 213 3.90 12.28 20.96
N THR A 214 2.80 11.97 20.25
CA THR A 214 2.28 10.61 20.12
C THR A 214 3.25 9.71 19.37
N GLY A 215 3.80 10.18 18.25
CA GLY A 215 4.76 9.40 17.45
C GLY A 215 6.07 9.12 18.19
N THR A 216 6.59 10.11 18.94
CA THR A 216 7.81 9.91 19.76
C THR A 216 7.58 8.85 20.85
N VAL A 217 6.42 8.88 21.50
CA VAL A 217 6.05 7.89 22.51
C VAL A 217 5.84 6.51 21.88
N MET A 218 5.24 6.42 20.68
CA MET A 218 5.09 5.18 19.92
C MET A 218 6.45 4.54 19.61
N THR A 219 7.42 5.31 19.12
CA THR A 219 8.78 4.80 18.85
C THR A 219 9.47 4.36 20.14
N ALA A 220 9.29 5.06 21.26
CA ALA A 220 9.82 4.64 22.55
C ALA A 220 9.22 3.31 23.01
N VAL A 221 7.90 3.13 22.85
CA VAL A 221 7.21 1.85 23.11
C VAL A 221 7.74 0.73 22.22
N GLY A 222 7.92 0.99 20.92
CA GLY A 222 8.45 -0.01 19.99
C GLY A 222 9.90 -0.40 20.26
N SER A 223 10.70 0.53 20.80
CA SER A 223 12.12 0.29 21.13
C SER A 223 12.30 -0.48 22.44
N ASN A 224 11.57 -0.11 23.49
CA ASN A 224 11.60 -0.80 24.77
C ASN A 224 10.23 -0.69 25.49
N PRO A 225 9.37 -1.71 25.36
CA PRO A 225 8.05 -1.71 25.98
C PRO A 225 8.08 -1.62 27.51
N ASP A 226 9.08 -2.23 28.15
CA ASP A 226 9.18 -2.26 29.62
C ASP A 226 9.60 -0.89 30.18
N PHE A 227 10.54 -0.23 29.52
CA PHE A 227 10.92 1.14 29.85
C PHE A 227 9.75 2.12 29.68
N ALA A 228 9.00 2.01 28.59
CA ALA A 228 7.82 2.84 28.35
C ALA A 228 6.73 2.59 29.40
N ARG A 229 6.52 1.33 29.81
CA ARG A 229 5.57 0.97 30.87
C ARG A 229 5.97 1.54 32.23
N ALA A 230 7.27 1.50 32.57
CA ALA A 230 7.78 2.12 33.79
C ALA A 230 7.59 3.65 33.81
N GLY A 231 7.63 4.29 32.63
CA GLY A 231 7.32 5.71 32.44
C GLY A 231 5.82 6.06 32.43
N GLY A 232 4.93 5.11 32.72
CA GLY A 232 3.47 5.33 32.79
C GLY A 232 2.75 5.28 31.43
N VAL A 233 3.41 4.84 30.36
CA VAL A 233 2.81 4.74 29.02
C VAL A 233 2.18 3.35 28.83
N SER A 234 0.92 3.33 28.39
CA SER A 234 0.26 2.07 27.99
C SER A 234 0.74 1.62 26.61
N VAL A 235 1.45 0.50 26.59
CA VAL A 235 1.94 -0.16 25.36
C VAL A 235 0.79 -0.54 24.43
N ASP A 236 -0.29 -1.15 24.96
CA ASP A 236 -1.45 -1.59 24.17
C ASP A 236 -2.16 -0.42 23.48
N LYS A 237 -2.34 0.68 24.22
CA LYS A 237 -2.95 1.89 23.69
C LYS A 237 -2.10 2.46 22.55
N MET A 238 -0.78 2.55 22.72
CA MET A 238 0.12 3.10 21.70
C MET A 238 0.24 2.24 20.45
N ARG A 239 0.02 0.92 20.55
CA ARG A 239 0.01 0.01 19.39
C ARG A 239 -1.31 0.02 18.61
N THR A 240 -2.37 0.57 19.20
CA THR A 240 -3.72 0.64 18.59
C THR A 240 -3.98 1.99 17.91
N ILE A 241 -3.31 3.04 18.36
CA ILE A 241 -3.35 4.41 17.80
C ILE A 241 -2.47 4.46 16.54
#